data_AF-A0A6P0DQN3-F1
#
_entry.id   AF-A0A6P0DQN3-F1
#
_cell.length_a   1.000
_cell.length_b   1.000
_cell.length_c   1.000
_cell.angle_alpha   90.00
_cell.angle_beta   90.00
_cell.angle_gamma   90.00
#
_symmetry.space_group_name_H-M   'P 1'
#
loop_
_entity.id
_entity.type
_entity.pdbx_description
1 polymer ?
#
loop_
_entity_poly.entity_id
_entity_poly.type
_entity_poly.pdbx_seq_one_letter_code
_entity_poly.pdbx_strand_id
1 'polypeptide(L)'
;MARPHALLLATGLFLPFAGFPFSPHPTPIAAAQEPTASSPAAAAEDDAPAPLSEDELEILVARIALYPDELVALVTSASLYPLQVVEAARFLETLKKQPELKPKTTWDGSIVSLLNYPQIVTMMSEDLDWTQSLGEALSVQQKDVLIAIQQLRDKAVADGIIKT
;
A
#
# COMPACT_ATOMS: atom_id res chain seq x y z
N MET A 1 1.95 4.82 53.16
CA MET A 1 2.87 5.91 53.61
C MET A 1 3.90 6.10 52.49
N ALA A 2 3.69 7.05 51.58
CA ALA A 2 4.27 8.41 51.59
C ALA A 2 5.82 8.35 51.47
N ARG A 3 6.50 8.85 50.44
CA ARG A 3 6.32 10.06 49.61
C ARG A 3 7.04 9.92 48.24
N PRO A 4 6.56 10.54 47.14
CA PRO A 4 7.40 10.97 46.01
C PRO A 4 7.85 12.43 46.21
N HIS A 5 8.96 12.89 45.62
CA HIS A 5 9.21 14.28 45.17
C HIS A 5 10.65 14.42 44.61
N ALA A 6 10.74 15.06 43.43
CA ALA A 6 11.89 15.71 42.77
C ALA A 6 11.90 15.30 41.28
N LEU A 7 12.04 16.16 40.27
CA LEU A 7 12.25 17.60 40.21
C LEU A 7 12.02 18.01 38.73
N LEU A 8 11.36 19.15 38.54
CA LEU A 8 11.23 19.92 37.30
C LEU A 8 12.60 20.30 36.70
N LEU A 9 12.71 20.33 35.37
CA LEU A 9 13.23 21.44 34.54
C LEU A 9 13.81 20.94 33.20
N ALA A 10 13.23 21.39 32.09
CA ALA A 10 14.01 21.66 30.87
C ALA A 10 13.31 22.77 30.08
N THR A 11 13.95 23.93 30.15
CA THR A 11 13.57 25.25 29.68
C THR A 11 13.61 25.33 28.15
N GLY A 12 12.56 25.82 27.51
CA GLY A 12 12.56 26.18 26.10
C GLY A 12 13.33 27.48 25.87
N LEU A 13 14.40 27.42 25.07
CA LEU A 13 15.19 28.59 24.68
C LEU A 13 14.72 29.09 23.32
N PHE A 14 14.01 30.22 23.32
CA PHE A 14 13.63 31.00 22.16
C PHE A 14 14.80 31.94 21.82
N LEU A 15 15.40 31.84 20.64
CA LEU A 15 16.38 32.83 20.18
C LEU A 15 15.69 33.91 19.33
N PRO A 16 15.85 35.21 19.67
CA PRO A 16 15.43 36.31 18.82
C PRO A 16 16.57 36.69 17.86
N PHE A 17 16.31 36.68 16.55
CA PHE A 17 17.25 37.22 15.57
C PHE A 17 16.98 38.72 15.39
N ALA A 18 17.82 39.56 16.02
CA ALA A 18 18.02 40.97 15.68
C ALA A 18 18.71 41.03 14.30
N GLY A 19 18.26 41.82 13.32
CA GLY A 19 18.29 43.29 13.31
C GLY A 19 19.45 43.76 12.42
N PHE A 20 19.18 44.08 11.14
CA PHE A 20 20.16 44.71 10.24
C PHE A 20 19.72 46.15 9.88
N PRO A 21 20.66 47.12 9.83
CA PRO A 21 20.36 48.54 9.72
C PRO A 21 19.95 49.00 8.32
N PHE A 22 18.93 49.87 8.30
CA PHE A 22 18.39 50.58 7.15
C PHE A 22 19.15 51.91 6.94
N SER A 23 19.56 52.20 5.70
CA SER A 23 19.99 53.53 5.25
C SER A 23 19.21 53.95 4.00
N PRO A 24 18.81 55.24 3.86
CA PRO A 24 17.83 55.70 2.89
C PRO A 24 18.47 56.25 1.61
N HIS A 25 17.81 56.07 0.47
CA HIS A 25 17.96 56.93 -0.73
C HIS A 25 16.58 57.27 -1.31
N PRO A 26 16.39 58.47 -1.89
CA PRO A 26 15.07 59.00 -2.24
C PRO A 26 14.66 58.79 -3.72
N THR A 27 13.35 58.98 -3.96
CA THR A 27 12.62 59.32 -5.22
C THR A 27 12.46 58.27 -6.34
N PRO A 28 11.40 58.34 -7.19
CA PRO A 28 10.09 59.02 -7.08
C PRO A 28 8.87 58.08 -7.27
N ILE A 29 7.68 58.55 -6.88
CA ILE A 29 6.38 57.90 -7.12
C ILE A 29 5.98 58.10 -8.59
N ALA A 30 5.86 57.01 -9.34
CA ALA A 30 5.10 56.93 -10.58
C ALA A 30 4.24 55.66 -10.55
N ALA A 31 2.94 55.85 -10.77
CA ALA A 31 1.91 54.83 -10.66
C ALA A 31 1.97 53.80 -11.79
N ALA A 32 1.95 52.52 -11.42
CA ALA A 32 1.32 51.43 -12.17
C ALA A 32 1.12 50.24 -11.20
N GLN A 33 -0.08 50.09 -10.65
CA GLN A 33 -0.49 48.83 -10.04
C GLN A 33 -0.69 47.83 -11.17
N GLU A 34 0.34 47.02 -11.43
CA GLU A 34 0.18 45.81 -12.23
C GLU A 34 -0.43 44.74 -11.31
N PRO A 35 -1.60 44.17 -11.65
CA PRO A 35 -2.19 43.12 -10.83
C PRO A 35 -1.25 41.94 -10.83
N THR A 36 -0.82 41.52 -9.64
CA THR A 36 -0.22 40.21 -9.42
C THR A 36 -1.17 39.17 -9.99
N ALA A 37 -0.81 38.61 -11.13
CA ALA A 37 -1.37 37.37 -11.61
C ALA A 37 -1.06 36.32 -10.55
N SER A 38 -2.03 36.03 -9.69
CA SER A 38 -2.04 34.78 -8.94
C SER A 38 -2.14 33.68 -9.97
N SER A 39 -1.00 33.16 -10.40
CA SER A 39 -0.96 31.87 -11.07
C SER A 39 -1.61 30.89 -10.10
N PRO A 40 -2.67 30.16 -10.49
CA PRO A 40 -3.12 29.04 -9.71
C PRO A 40 -1.92 28.11 -9.60
N ALA A 41 -1.46 27.86 -8.37
CA ALA A 41 -0.63 26.70 -8.12
C ALA A 41 -1.49 25.52 -8.58
N ALA A 42 -1.12 24.91 -9.70
CA ALA A 42 -1.68 23.63 -10.10
C ALA A 42 -1.45 22.70 -8.91
N ALA A 43 -2.52 22.39 -8.19
CA ALA A 43 -2.51 21.28 -7.25
C ALA A 43 -2.07 20.08 -8.08
N ALA A 44 -0.91 19.50 -7.74
CA ALA A 44 -0.61 18.16 -8.20
C ALA A 44 -1.79 17.32 -7.74
N GLU A 45 -2.59 16.85 -8.71
CA GLU A 45 -3.60 15.85 -8.44
C GLU A 45 -2.85 14.69 -7.79
N ASP A 46 -3.26 14.35 -6.57
CA ASP A 46 -2.79 13.15 -5.89
C ASP A 46 -3.21 12.00 -6.81
N ASP A 47 -2.26 11.47 -7.58
CA ASP A 47 -2.42 10.32 -8.50
C ASP A 47 -2.56 9.02 -7.68
N ALA A 48 -3.28 9.13 -6.56
CA ALA A 48 -3.68 8.01 -5.74
C ALA A 48 -4.82 7.30 -6.49
N PRO A 49 -4.69 5.99 -6.70
CA PRO A 49 -5.72 5.19 -7.35
C PRO A 49 -7.05 5.40 -6.63
N ALA A 50 -8.09 5.73 -7.40
CA ALA A 50 -9.41 5.91 -6.85
C ALA A 50 -9.90 4.58 -6.23
N PRO A 51 -10.58 4.64 -5.08
CA PRO A 51 -11.10 3.44 -4.46
C PRO A 51 -12.12 2.72 -5.36
N LEU A 52 -12.05 1.39 -5.40
CA LEU A 52 -13.00 0.55 -6.14
C LEU A 52 -14.35 0.49 -5.41
N SER A 53 -15.44 0.37 -6.17
CA SER A 53 -16.77 0.11 -5.64
C SER A 53 -16.90 -1.30 -5.05
N GLU A 54 -17.98 -1.54 -4.28
CA GLU A 54 -18.26 -2.84 -3.67
C GLU A 54 -18.39 -3.97 -4.71
N ASP A 55 -19.11 -3.72 -5.81
CA ASP A 55 -19.27 -4.70 -6.90
C ASP A 55 -17.93 -5.02 -7.59
N GLU A 56 -17.08 -4.00 -7.80
CA GLU A 56 -15.75 -4.17 -8.37
C GLU A 56 -14.83 -4.98 -7.44
N LEU A 57 -14.92 -4.74 -6.12
CA LEU A 57 -14.19 -5.51 -5.12
C LEU A 57 -14.63 -6.97 -5.09
N GLU A 58 -15.94 -7.25 -5.11
CA GLU A 58 -16.45 -8.62 -5.19
C GLU A 58 -15.91 -9.33 -6.44
N ILE A 59 -15.90 -8.68 -7.60
CA ILE A 59 -15.34 -9.23 -8.83
C ILE A 59 -13.84 -9.50 -8.68
N LEU A 60 -13.09 -8.54 -8.13
CA LEU A 60 -11.64 -8.63 -7.94
C LEU A 60 -11.26 -9.83 -7.06
N VAL A 61 -11.99 -10.06 -5.97
CA VAL A 61 -11.68 -11.09 -4.98
C VAL A 61 -12.34 -12.44 -5.28
N ALA A 62 -13.27 -12.52 -6.24
CA ALA A 62 -14.02 -13.74 -6.57
C ALA A 62 -13.13 -14.96 -6.84
N ARG A 63 -11.97 -14.76 -7.47
CA ARG A 63 -11.01 -15.84 -7.79
C ARG A 63 -10.43 -16.51 -6.54
N ILE A 64 -10.35 -15.79 -5.43
CA ILE A 64 -9.69 -16.25 -4.20
C ILE A 64 -10.63 -16.44 -3.02
N ALA A 65 -11.86 -15.91 -3.08
CA ALA A 65 -12.80 -15.92 -1.96
C ALA A 65 -13.13 -17.32 -1.42
N LEU A 66 -13.10 -18.34 -2.28
CA LEU A 66 -13.39 -19.73 -1.90
C LEU A 66 -12.14 -20.54 -1.51
N TYR A 67 -10.97 -19.91 -1.44
CA TYR A 67 -9.78 -20.56 -0.90
C TYR A 67 -9.86 -20.68 0.64
N PRO A 68 -9.07 -21.57 1.26
CA PRO A 68 -8.86 -21.57 2.70
C PRO A 68 -8.31 -20.20 3.17
N ASP A 69 -8.70 -19.73 4.35
CA ASP A 69 -8.35 -18.41 4.88
C ASP A 69 -6.83 -18.16 4.88
N GLU A 70 -6.06 -19.19 5.28
CA GLU A 70 -4.59 -19.14 5.26
C GLU A 70 -4.05 -18.88 3.85
N LEU A 71 -4.64 -19.49 2.82
CA LEU A 71 -4.22 -19.26 1.43
C LEU A 71 -4.65 -17.88 0.94
N VAL A 72 -5.83 -17.39 1.34
CA VAL A 72 -6.26 -16.01 1.07
C VAL A 72 -5.27 -15.01 1.67
N ALA A 73 -4.86 -15.22 2.91
CA ALA A 73 -3.88 -14.37 3.59
C ALA A 73 -2.52 -14.35 2.86
N LEU A 74 -2.07 -15.52 2.38
CA LEU A 74 -0.84 -15.61 1.59
C LEU A 74 -0.95 -14.87 0.25
N VAL A 75 -2.05 -15.04 -0.49
CA VAL A 75 -2.23 -14.39 -1.80
C VAL A 75 -2.37 -12.88 -1.67
N THR A 76 -3.16 -12.40 -0.71
CA THR A 76 -3.33 -10.97 -0.44
C THR A 76 -2.03 -10.32 0.03
N SER A 77 -1.23 -11.02 0.82
CA SER A 77 0.09 -10.50 1.24
C SER A 77 1.08 -10.50 0.07
N ALA A 78 1.08 -11.56 -0.75
CA ALA A 78 1.97 -11.69 -1.90
C ALA A 78 1.67 -10.69 -3.02
N SER A 79 0.41 -10.26 -3.19
CA SER A 79 0.05 -9.28 -4.23
C SER A 79 0.67 -7.89 -4.01
N LEU A 80 1.16 -7.60 -2.80
CA LEU A 80 1.94 -6.39 -2.51
C LEU A 80 3.39 -6.46 -3.08
N TYR A 81 3.80 -7.61 -3.64
CA TYR A 81 5.13 -7.86 -4.17
C TYR A 81 5.12 -8.46 -5.58
N PRO A 82 4.49 -7.81 -6.58
CA PRO A 82 4.28 -8.39 -7.93
C PRO A 82 5.59 -8.76 -8.63
N LEU A 83 6.67 -8.00 -8.42
CA LEU A 83 7.98 -8.36 -8.95
C LEU A 83 8.47 -9.70 -8.37
N GLN A 84 8.31 -9.92 -7.06
CA GLN A 84 8.73 -11.16 -6.42
C GLN A 84 7.88 -12.35 -6.88
N VAL A 85 6.59 -12.14 -7.19
CA VAL A 85 5.72 -13.17 -7.78
C VAL A 85 6.29 -13.67 -9.12
N VAL A 86 6.69 -12.76 -10.02
CA VAL A 86 7.30 -13.13 -11.31
C VAL A 86 8.62 -13.87 -11.11
N GLU A 87 9.44 -13.41 -10.17
CA GLU A 87 10.69 -14.10 -9.85
C GLU A 87 10.44 -15.51 -9.28
N ALA A 88 9.43 -15.66 -8.42
CA ALA A 88 9.02 -16.94 -7.84
C ALA A 88 8.52 -17.91 -8.92
N ALA A 89 7.73 -17.44 -9.88
CA ALA A 89 7.29 -18.26 -11.01
C ALA A 89 8.48 -18.81 -11.83
N ARG A 90 9.45 -17.95 -12.16
CA ARG A 90 10.68 -18.37 -12.87
C ARG A 90 11.55 -19.30 -12.03
N PHE A 91 11.61 -19.06 -10.72
CA PHE A 91 12.32 -19.93 -9.78
C PHE A 91 11.72 -21.34 -9.77
N LEU A 92 10.39 -21.48 -9.74
CA LEU A 92 9.72 -22.77 -9.76
C LEU A 92 10.02 -23.56 -11.05
N GLU A 93 10.12 -22.90 -12.20
CA GLU A 93 10.54 -23.56 -13.44
C GLU A 93 12.00 -24.04 -13.40
N THR A 94 12.87 -23.27 -12.74
CA THR A 94 14.29 -23.64 -12.58
C THR A 94 14.46 -24.77 -11.56
N LEU A 95 13.69 -24.74 -10.46
CA LEU A 95 13.70 -25.72 -9.38
C LEU A 95 13.40 -27.14 -9.90
N LYS A 96 12.55 -27.27 -10.93
CA LYS A 96 12.30 -28.56 -11.61
C LYS A 96 13.57 -29.21 -12.18
N LYS A 97 14.58 -28.40 -12.53
CA LYS A 97 15.87 -28.84 -13.10
C LYS A 97 17.00 -28.85 -12.06
N GLN A 98 16.87 -28.05 -11.00
CA GLN A 98 17.86 -27.85 -9.94
C GLN A 98 17.16 -27.92 -8.57
N PRO A 99 16.86 -29.13 -8.04
CA PRO A 99 16.07 -29.30 -6.82
C PRO A 99 16.74 -28.77 -5.55
N GLU A 100 18.05 -28.55 -5.57
CA GLU A 100 18.83 -27.95 -4.49
C GLU A 100 18.76 -26.41 -4.44
N LEU A 101 18.13 -25.79 -5.45
CA LEU A 101 18.00 -24.34 -5.55
C LEU A 101 17.16 -23.79 -4.37
N LYS A 102 17.66 -22.73 -3.75
CA LYS A 102 17.01 -22.11 -2.59
C LYS A 102 16.32 -20.79 -2.98
N PRO A 103 15.17 -20.47 -2.36
CA PRO A 103 14.53 -19.17 -2.58
C PRO A 103 15.44 -18.03 -2.11
N LYS A 104 15.24 -16.84 -2.69
CA LYS A 104 16.02 -15.66 -2.30
C LYS A 104 15.71 -15.29 -0.84
N THR A 105 16.73 -15.00 -0.05
CA THR A 105 16.58 -14.59 1.35
C THR A 105 15.94 -13.20 1.52
N THR A 106 15.83 -12.44 0.44
CA THR A 106 15.21 -11.10 0.41
C THR A 106 13.73 -11.14 0.06
N TRP A 107 13.17 -12.31 -0.27
CA TRP A 107 11.75 -12.43 -0.56
C TRP A 107 10.91 -12.34 0.71
N ASP A 108 9.69 -11.83 0.55
CA ASP A 108 8.71 -11.80 1.63
C ASP A 108 8.29 -13.22 2.04
N GLY A 109 7.92 -13.39 3.31
CA GLY A 109 7.52 -14.68 3.86
C GLY A 109 6.30 -15.28 3.14
N SER A 110 5.37 -14.44 2.66
CA SER A 110 4.22 -14.88 1.88
C SER A 110 4.63 -15.47 0.53
N ILE A 111 5.58 -14.83 -0.17
CA ILE A 111 6.13 -15.31 -1.44
C ILE A 111 6.83 -16.65 -1.26
N VAL A 112 7.66 -16.79 -0.23
CA VAL A 112 8.34 -18.05 0.08
C VAL A 112 7.32 -19.16 0.40
N SER A 113 6.27 -18.83 1.17
CA SER A 113 5.21 -19.78 1.51
C SER A 113 4.40 -20.23 0.29
N LEU A 114 4.14 -19.32 -0.65
CA LEU A 114 3.43 -19.61 -1.90
C LEU A 114 4.18 -20.55 -2.85
N LEU A 115 5.48 -20.78 -2.68
CA LEU A 115 6.22 -21.78 -3.46
C LEU A 115 5.65 -23.20 -3.28
N ASN A 116 4.94 -23.46 -2.17
CA ASN A 116 4.20 -24.71 -1.94
C ASN A 116 2.90 -24.81 -2.76
N TYR A 117 2.49 -23.72 -3.42
CA TYR A 117 1.30 -23.61 -4.25
C TYR A 117 1.67 -23.12 -5.67
N PRO A 118 2.42 -23.90 -6.48
CA PRO A 118 2.96 -23.44 -7.76
C PRO A 118 1.91 -22.90 -8.72
N GLN A 119 0.72 -23.49 -8.75
CA GLN A 119 -0.38 -23.04 -9.61
C GLN A 119 -0.87 -21.62 -9.27
N ILE A 120 -0.83 -21.25 -7.99
CA ILE A 120 -1.20 -19.90 -7.55
C ILE A 120 -0.12 -18.91 -7.97
N VAL A 121 1.16 -19.23 -7.74
CA VAL A 121 2.27 -18.38 -8.19
C VAL A 121 2.25 -18.17 -9.70
N THR A 122 1.99 -19.22 -10.48
CA THR A 122 1.82 -19.12 -11.93
C THR A 122 0.65 -18.21 -12.29
N MET A 123 -0.53 -18.43 -11.70
CA MET A 123 -1.71 -17.59 -11.96
C MET A 123 -1.44 -16.10 -11.65
N MET A 124 -0.82 -15.79 -10.50
CA MET A 124 -0.47 -14.42 -10.14
C MET A 124 0.57 -13.82 -11.11
N SER A 125 1.52 -14.63 -11.59
CA SER A 125 2.56 -14.17 -12.53
C SER A 125 2.06 -14.02 -13.97
N GLU A 126 1.06 -14.79 -14.38
CA GLU A 126 0.46 -14.73 -15.72
C GLU A 126 -0.58 -13.60 -15.82
N ASP A 127 -1.28 -13.32 -14.72
CA ASP A 127 -2.26 -12.23 -14.61
C ASP A 127 -1.73 -11.13 -13.67
N LEU A 128 -0.75 -10.38 -14.17
CA LEU A 128 -0.11 -9.31 -13.42
C LEU A 128 -1.01 -8.10 -13.21
N ASP A 129 -1.93 -7.83 -14.13
CA ASP A 129 -2.89 -6.74 -13.98
C ASP A 129 -3.80 -7.03 -12.78
N TRP A 130 -4.37 -8.24 -12.69
CA TRP A 130 -5.16 -8.65 -11.52
C TRP A 130 -4.33 -8.63 -10.23
N THR A 131 -3.09 -9.13 -10.27
CA THR A 131 -2.21 -9.15 -9.08
C THR A 131 -1.91 -7.73 -8.59
N GLN A 132 -1.66 -6.80 -9.50
CA GLN A 132 -1.43 -5.39 -9.17
C GLN A 132 -2.70 -4.74 -8.62
N SER A 133 -3.85 -4.91 -9.27
CA SER A 133 -5.12 -4.37 -8.79
C SER A 133 -5.48 -4.89 -7.40
N LEU A 134 -5.21 -6.16 -7.10
CA LEU A 134 -5.40 -6.72 -5.76
C LEU A 134 -4.48 -6.05 -4.73
N GLY A 135 -3.19 -5.90 -5.03
CA GLY A 135 -2.23 -5.24 -4.15
C GLY A 135 -2.53 -3.75 -3.93
N GLU A 136 -2.98 -3.07 -4.97
CA GLU A 136 -3.38 -1.67 -4.96
C GLU A 136 -4.63 -1.47 -4.09
N ALA A 137 -5.69 -2.26 -4.32
CA ALA A 137 -6.89 -2.24 -3.49
C ALA A 137 -6.59 -2.53 -2.02
N LEU A 138 -5.66 -3.45 -1.73
CA LEU A 138 -5.21 -3.73 -0.36
C LEU A 138 -4.40 -2.57 0.25
N SER A 139 -3.75 -1.75 -0.57
CA SER A 139 -2.99 -0.58 -0.10
C SER A 139 -3.90 0.61 0.21
N VAL A 140 -4.99 0.79 -0.54
CA VAL A 140 -5.89 1.96 -0.40
C VAL A 140 -7.18 1.67 0.39
N GLN A 141 -7.71 0.44 0.33
CA GLN A 141 -9.01 0.08 0.91
C GLN A 141 -9.06 -1.34 1.49
N GLN A 142 -8.00 -1.74 2.22
CA GLN A 142 -7.85 -3.08 2.80
C GLN A 142 -9.11 -3.61 3.49
N LYS A 143 -9.77 -2.78 4.31
CA LYS A 143 -10.97 -3.18 5.04
C LYS A 143 -12.09 -3.65 4.11
N ASP A 144 -12.32 -2.93 3.03
CA ASP A 144 -13.42 -3.21 2.11
C ASP A 144 -13.11 -4.45 1.25
N VAL A 145 -11.83 -4.67 0.89
CA VAL A 145 -11.37 -5.92 0.27
C VAL A 145 -11.68 -7.13 1.16
N LEU A 146 -11.38 -7.06 2.46
CA LEU A 146 -11.66 -8.14 3.41
C LEU A 146 -13.16 -8.38 3.60
N ILE A 147 -13.97 -7.31 3.57
CA ILE A 147 -15.44 -7.42 3.62
C ILE A 147 -15.96 -8.15 2.38
N ALA A 148 -15.52 -7.76 1.18
CA ALA A 148 -15.95 -8.39 -0.07
C ALA A 148 -15.61 -9.90 -0.12
N ILE A 149 -14.44 -10.30 0.39
CA ILE A 149 -14.06 -11.71 0.53
C ILE A 149 -15.07 -12.45 1.41
N GLN A 150 -15.41 -11.88 2.57
CA GLN A 150 -16.33 -12.54 3.50
C GLN A 150 -17.77 -12.59 2.98
N GLN A 151 -18.24 -11.53 2.30
CA GLN A 151 -19.56 -11.52 1.66
C GLN A 151 -19.71 -12.66 0.65
N LEU A 152 -18.68 -12.90 -0.18
CA LEU A 152 -18.70 -14.02 -1.12
C LEU A 152 -18.69 -15.38 -0.43
N ARG A 153 -18.00 -15.51 0.71
CA ARG A 153 -17.99 -16.74 1.50
C ARG A 153 -19.32 -17.00 2.17
N ASP A 154 -19.96 -15.98 2.72
CA ASP A 154 -21.29 -16.09 3.31
C ASP A 154 -22.32 -16.53 2.25
N LYS A 155 -22.25 -15.96 1.04
CA LYS A 155 -23.05 -16.40 -0.12
C LYS A 155 -22.78 -17.87 -0.43
N ALA A 156 -21.52 -18.28 -0.50
CA ALA A 156 -21.14 -19.66 -0.79
C ALA A 156 -21.56 -20.67 0.30
N VAL A 157 -21.57 -20.27 1.57
CA VAL A 157 -22.13 -21.07 2.68
C VAL A 157 -23.64 -21.20 2.54
N ALA A 158 -24.35 -20.10 2.25
CA ALA A 158 -25.80 -20.09 2.06
C ALA A 158 -26.23 -20.99 0.89
N ASP A 159 -25.43 -21.03 -0.18
CA ASP A 159 -25.65 -21.88 -1.36
C ASP A 159 -25.16 -23.33 -1.17
N GLY A 160 -24.52 -23.64 -0.04
CA GLY A 160 -24.02 -24.99 0.29
C GLY A 160 -22.75 -25.40 -0.48
N ILE A 161 -22.02 -24.45 -1.06
CA ILE A 161 -20.79 -24.67 -1.84
C ILE A 161 -19.61 -24.97 -0.90
N ILE A 162 -19.54 -24.31 0.25
CA ILE A 162 -18.52 -24.53 1.29
C ILE A 162 -19.16 -24.75 2.66
N LYS A 163 -18.45 -25.46 3.54
CA LYS A 163 -18.89 -25.73 4.92
C LYS A 163 -18.26 -24.72 5.88
N THR A 164 -18.97 -24.45 6.98
CA THR A 164 -18.48 -23.67 8.12
C THR A 164 -17.48 -24.44 8.96
#